data_AF-A0A3D3RJ73-F1
#
_entry.id   AF-A0A3D3RJ73-F1
#
_cell.length_a   1.000
_cell.length_b   1.000
_cell.length_c   1.000
_cell.angle_alpha   90.00
_cell.angle_beta   90.00
_cell.angle_gamma   90.00
#
_symmetry.space_group_name_H-M   'P 1'
#
loop_
_entity.id
_entity.type
_entity.pdbx_description
1 polymer ?
#
loop_
_entity_poly.entity_id
_entity_poly.type
_entity_poly.pdbx_seq_one_letter_code
_entity_poly.pdbx_strand_id
1 'polypeptide(L)'
;KYLGDQGYTPIEILRYYYGDNMYINTAEEISGIPSSWPGYDLTVGSSGQKVRQLQEQLNRIARAYPSLPTIPEDGIFGSRTADAVRQFQSVFGLPETGIVDYPTWYKISDIYVGVSRIAELYQ
;
A
#
# COMPACT_ATOMS: atom_id res chain seq x y z
N LYS A 1 13.58 1.32 -18.92
CA LYS A 1 14.79 1.56 -18.11
C LYS A 1 14.31 2.28 -16.85
N TYR A 2 14.48 1.69 -15.67
CA TYR A 2 13.86 2.23 -14.46
C TYR A 2 14.57 3.53 -14.08
N LEU A 3 13.85 4.52 -13.54
CA LEU A 3 14.45 5.82 -13.16
C LEU A 3 15.55 5.65 -12.09
N GLY A 4 15.48 4.58 -11.28
CA GLY A 4 16.56 4.19 -10.37
C GLY A 4 17.88 3.86 -11.08
N ASP A 5 17.84 3.34 -12.32
CA ASP A 5 19.03 3.05 -13.13
C ASP A 5 19.65 4.32 -13.73
N GLN A 6 18.97 5.46 -13.63
CA GLN A 6 19.41 6.76 -14.14
C GLN A 6 19.94 7.66 -13.01
N GLY A 7 20.08 7.14 -11.80
CA GLY A 7 20.63 7.87 -10.66
C GLY A 7 19.63 8.79 -9.94
N TYR A 8 18.33 8.71 -10.28
CA TYR A 8 17.31 9.46 -9.56
C TYR A 8 17.10 8.87 -8.16
N THR A 9 17.13 9.74 -7.17
CA THR A 9 16.73 9.42 -5.80
C THR A 9 15.23 9.09 -5.75
N PRO A 10 14.77 8.33 -4.74
CA PRO A 10 13.35 8.02 -4.60
C PRO A 10 12.45 9.25 -4.64
N ILE A 11 12.90 10.38 -4.08
CA ILE A 11 12.13 11.64 -4.06
C ILE A 11 12.00 12.24 -5.46
N GLU A 12 13.06 12.18 -6.26
CA GLU A 12 13.05 12.71 -7.62
C GLU A 12 12.18 11.86 -8.54
N ILE A 13 12.16 10.53 -8.33
CA ILE A 13 11.23 9.63 -9.01
C ILE A 13 9.78 10.04 -8.70
N LEU A 14 9.48 10.37 -7.44
CA LEU A 14 8.13 10.78 -7.04
C LEU A 14 7.74 12.14 -7.61
N ARG A 15 8.65 13.11 -7.60
CA ARG A 15 8.39 14.42 -8.24
C ARG A 15 8.22 14.29 -9.75
N TYR A 16 8.94 13.37 -10.39
CA TYR A 16 8.84 13.11 -11.83
C TYR A 16 7.44 12.63 -12.24
N TYR A 17 6.82 11.73 -11.46
CA TYR A 17 5.51 11.18 -11.81
C TYR A 17 4.32 12.01 -11.31
N TYR A 18 4.47 12.73 -10.21
CA TYR A 18 3.35 13.36 -9.51
C TYR A 18 3.45 14.89 -9.41
N GLY A 19 4.54 15.49 -9.91
CA GLY A 19 4.77 16.92 -9.93
C GLY A 19 5.29 17.50 -8.61
N ASP A 20 5.75 18.75 -8.67
CA ASP A 20 6.43 19.45 -7.55
C ASP A 20 5.49 19.85 -6.39
N ASN A 21 4.18 19.70 -6.57
CA ASN A 21 3.18 19.99 -5.53
C ASN A 21 3.10 18.90 -4.45
N MET A 22 3.95 17.87 -4.51
CA MET A 22 4.06 16.87 -3.47
C MET A 22 4.91 17.40 -2.32
N TYR A 23 4.26 17.70 -1.19
CA TYR A 23 4.93 17.95 0.09
C TYR A 23 5.59 16.66 0.57
N ILE A 24 6.88 16.49 0.27
CA ILE A 24 7.68 15.37 0.77
C ILE A 24 8.59 15.89 1.87
N ASN A 25 8.18 15.68 3.12
CA ASN A 25 9.04 15.88 4.29
C ASN A 25 10.01 14.70 4.38
N THR A 26 11.26 14.92 4.02
CA THR A 26 12.32 13.89 4.08
C THR A 26 12.96 13.75 5.46
N ALA A 27 12.47 14.43 6.49
CA ALA A 27 13.13 14.47 7.81
C ALA A 27 12.23 14.23 9.02
N GLU A 28 10.94 13.96 8.82
CA GLU A 28 10.08 13.42 9.86
C GLU A 28 9.28 12.30 9.20
N GLU A 29 9.33 11.11 9.80
CA GLU A 29 8.40 10.01 9.61
C GLU A 29 7.04 10.55 9.13
N ILE A 30 6.51 10.06 8.01
CA ILE A 30 5.19 10.47 7.53
C ILE A 30 4.22 10.18 8.68
N SER A 31 3.89 11.19 9.48
CA SER A 31 3.46 11.07 10.89
C SER A 31 2.14 10.29 11.11
N GLY A 32 1.55 9.76 10.04
CA GLY A 32 0.44 8.81 10.09
C GLY A 32 0.59 7.53 9.25
N ILE A 33 1.58 7.38 8.36
CA ILE A 33 1.72 6.15 7.56
C ILE A 33 2.54 5.13 8.36
N PRO A 34 1.98 3.96 8.70
CA PRO A 34 2.63 3.02 9.61
C PRO A 34 3.90 2.36 9.04
N SER A 35 4.09 2.34 7.71
CA SER A 35 5.27 1.74 7.09
C SER A 35 5.53 2.19 5.65
N SER A 36 6.80 2.37 5.28
CA SER A 36 7.23 2.69 3.92
C SER A 36 7.24 1.47 2.98
N TRP A 37 7.11 1.71 1.67
CA TRP A 37 7.23 0.66 0.65
C TRP A 37 8.62 0.00 0.72
N PRO A 38 8.72 -1.35 0.62
CA PRO A 38 9.97 -2.07 0.88
C PRO A 38 11.04 -1.96 -0.22
N GLY A 39 10.80 -1.23 -1.31
CA GLY A 39 11.73 -1.10 -2.43
C GLY A 39 11.58 -2.18 -3.51
N TYR A 40 10.61 -3.08 -3.37
CA TYR A 40 10.28 -4.12 -4.34
C TYR A 40 8.78 -4.45 -4.28
N ASP A 41 8.25 -5.02 -5.37
CA ASP A 41 6.84 -5.39 -5.48
C ASP A 41 6.51 -6.61 -4.61
N LEU A 42 5.36 -6.60 -3.96
CA LEU A 42 4.81 -7.79 -3.30
C LEU A 42 3.88 -8.52 -4.26
N THR A 43 4.17 -9.80 -4.49
CA THR A 43 3.46 -10.67 -5.44
C THR A 43 3.35 -12.08 -4.88
N VAL A 44 2.67 -12.98 -5.60
CA VAL A 44 2.56 -14.38 -5.21
C VAL A 44 3.96 -14.98 -4.99
N GLY A 45 4.17 -15.53 -3.78
CA GLY A 45 5.46 -16.08 -3.34
C GLY A 45 6.29 -15.13 -2.48
N SER A 46 5.96 -13.83 -2.42
CA SER A 46 6.53 -12.93 -1.41
C SER A 46 6.13 -13.36 0.00
N SER A 47 7.01 -13.15 0.98
CA SER A 47 6.71 -13.46 2.38
C SER A 47 7.47 -12.54 3.34
N GLY A 48 7.01 -12.48 4.59
CA GLY A 48 7.68 -11.77 5.68
C GLY A 48 6.87 -10.60 6.23
N GLN A 49 7.53 -9.76 7.04
CA GLN A 49 6.87 -8.71 7.80
C GLN A 49 6.09 -7.72 6.92
N LYS A 50 6.62 -7.38 5.74
CA LYS A 50 5.96 -6.44 4.81
C LYS A 50 4.67 -6.99 4.22
N VAL A 51 4.63 -8.29 3.95
CA VAL A 51 3.40 -8.97 3.51
C VAL A 51 2.39 -9.00 4.64
N ARG A 52 2.83 -9.31 5.87
CA ARG A 52 1.93 -9.32 7.03
C ARG A 52 1.33 -7.93 7.30
N GLN A 53 2.15 -6.89 7.25
CA GLN A 53 1.69 -5.50 7.38
C GLN A 53 0.68 -5.10 6.30
N LEU A 54 0.89 -5.55 5.06
CA LEU A 54 -0.07 -5.36 3.97
C LEU A 54 -1.39 -6.07 4.27
N GLN A 55 -1.35 -7.33 4.73
CA GLN A 55 -2.54 -8.12 5.06
C GLN A 55 -3.33 -7.48 6.21
N GLU A 56 -2.65 -7.03 7.27
CA GLU A 56 -3.26 -6.31 8.40
C GLU A 56 -3.97 -5.03 7.94
N GLN A 57 -3.33 -4.24 7.06
CA GLN A 57 -3.94 -3.04 6.49
C GLN A 57 -5.18 -3.37 5.65
N LEU A 58 -5.09 -4.34 4.74
CA LEU A 58 -6.22 -4.78 3.91
C LEU A 58 -7.40 -5.25 4.76
N ASN A 59 -7.15 -6.03 5.80
CA ASN A 59 -8.20 -6.51 6.72
C ASN A 59 -8.85 -5.38 7.52
N ARG A 60 -8.07 -4.38 7.96
CA ARG A 60 -8.63 -3.20 8.63
C ARG A 60 -9.53 -2.41 7.68
N ILE A 61 -9.13 -2.25 6.42
CA ILE A 61 -9.92 -1.58 5.38
C ILE A 61 -11.21 -2.36 5.11
N ALA A 62 -11.14 -3.70 4.99
CA ALA A 62 -12.31 -4.55 4.74
C ALA A 62 -13.43 -4.41 5.78
N ARG A 63 -13.10 -4.00 7.03
CA ARG A 63 -14.12 -3.70 8.05
C ARG A 63 -14.98 -2.49 7.73
N ALA A 64 -14.43 -1.52 7.00
CA ALA A 64 -15.13 -0.31 6.56
C ALA A 64 -15.70 -0.43 5.13
N TYR A 65 -15.16 -1.35 4.33
CA TYR A 65 -15.56 -1.61 2.94
C TYR A 65 -16.03 -3.07 2.79
N PRO A 66 -17.31 -3.39 3.03
CA PRO A 66 -17.82 -4.76 3.05
C PRO A 66 -17.69 -5.55 1.75
N SER A 67 -17.43 -4.86 0.63
CA SER A 67 -17.15 -5.49 -0.67
C SER A 67 -15.75 -6.09 -0.77
N LEU A 68 -14.83 -5.73 0.14
CA LEU A 68 -13.49 -6.29 0.18
C LEU A 68 -13.43 -7.52 1.10
N PRO A 69 -12.71 -8.58 0.71
CA PRO A 69 -12.59 -9.78 1.53
C PRO A 69 -11.59 -9.57 2.66
N THR A 70 -11.77 -10.30 3.76
CA THR A 70 -10.71 -10.51 4.74
C THR A 70 -9.85 -11.71 4.33
N ILE A 71 -8.56 -11.64 4.68
CA ILE A 71 -7.54 -12.64 4.33
C ILE A 71 -6.71 -13.02 5.55
N PRO A 72 -6.01 -14.17 5.54
CA PRO A 72 -5.04 -14.51 6.59
C PRO A 72 -3.94 -13.46 6.71
N GLU A 73 -3.50 -13.18 7.95
CA GLU A 73 -2.38 -12.29 8.30
C GLU A 73 -1.12 -13.14 8.61
N ASP A 74 -0.85 -14.12 7.77
CA ASP A 74 0.21 -15.12 7.96
C ASP A 74 1.59 -14.66 7.44
N GLY A 75 1.66 -13.48 6.81
CA GLY A 75 2.86 -12.98 6.17
C GLY A 75 3.25 -13.72 4.89
N ILE A 76 2.33 -14.47 4.28
CA ILE A 76 2.54 -15.18 3.01
C ILE A 76 1.63 -14.60 1.94
N PHE A 77 2.23 -14.11 0.86
CA PHE A 77 1.48 -13.55 -0.25
C PHE A 77 1.05 -14.71 -1.16
N GLY A 78 -0.10 -15.29 -0.86
CA GLY A 78 -0.74 -16.35 -1.64
C GLY A 78 -1.77 -15.83 -2.64
N SER A 79 -2.48 -16.76 -3.30
CA SER A 79 -3.56 -16.42 -4.23
C SER A 79 -4.67 -15.58 -3.58
N ARG A 80 -5.04 -15.89 -2.32
CA ARG A 80 -6.03 -15.11 -1.56
C ARG A 80 -5.60 -13.66 -1.37
N THR A 81 -4.34 -13.40 -1.08
CA THR A 81 -3.80 -12.04 -0.97
C THR A 81 -3.81 -11.33 -2.31
N ALA A 82 -3.40 -12.02 -3.39
CA ALA A 82 -3.44 -11.47 -4.75
C ALA A 82 -4.87 -11.08 -5.17
N ASP A 83 -5.86 -11.92 -4.87
CA ASP A 83 -7.26 -11.64 -5.20
C ASP A 83 -7.83 -10.48 -4.38
N ALA A 84 -7.47 -10.37 -3.10
CA ALA A 84 -7.83 -9.22 -2.26
C ALA A 84 -7.20 -7.92 -2.77
N VAL A 85 -5.93 -7.95 -3.19
CA VAL A 85 -5.24 -6.81 -3.80
C VAL A 85 -5.92 -6.41 -5.11
N ARG A 86 -6.32 -7.37 -5.95
CA ARG A 86 -7.03 -7.09 -7.21
C ARG A 86 -8.37 -6.42 -6.96
N GLN A 87 -9.13 -6.89 -5.97
CA GLN A 87 -10.40 -6.27 -5.58
C GLN A 87 -10.21 -4.87 -5.00
N PHE A 88 -9.19 -4.68 -4.15
CA PHE A 88 -8.82 -3.35 -3.67
C PHE A 88 -8.50 -2.42 -4.84
N GLN A 89 -7.68 -2.87 -5.79
CA GLN A 89 -7.31 -2.08 -6.97
C GLN A 89 -8.55 -1.67 -7.76
N SER A 90 -9.45 -2.60 -8.03
CA SER A 90 -10.73 -2.33 -8.71
C SER A 90 -11.57 -1.28 -7.97
N VAL A 91 -11.79 -1.47 -6.67
CA VAL A 91 -12.58 -0.54 -5.83
C VAL A 91 -12.01 0.88 -5.80
N PHE A 92 -10.68 1.02 -5.84
CA PHE A 92 -10.01 2.31 -5.74
C PHE A 92 -9.45 2.84 -7.08
N GLY A 93 -9.87 2.26 -8.21
CA GLY A 93 -9.55 2.76 -9.55
C GLY A 93 -8.08 2.59 -9.98
N LEU A 94 -7.39 1.60 -9.43
CA LEU A 94 -6.05 1.20 -9.83
C LEU A 94 -6.09 0.06 -10.87
N PRO A 95 -5.01 -0.16 -11.64
CA PRO A 95 -4.89 -1.35 -12.49
C PRO A 95 -5.01 -2.65 -11.66
N GLU A 96 -5.88 -3.56 -12.08
CA GLU A 96 -6.23 -4.81 -11.39
C GLU A 96 -5.18 -5.93 -11.56
N THR A 97 -3.93 -5.64 -11.20
CA THR A 97 -2.79 -6.55 -11.39
C THR A 97 -2.73 -7.67 -10.35
N GLY A 98 -3.29 -7.46 -9.14
CA GLY A 98 -3.08 -8.32 -7.98
C GLY A 98 -1.66 -8.24 -7.39
N ILE A 99 -0.84 -7.29 -7.87
CA ILE A 99 0.53 -7.03 -7.41
C ILE A 99 0.53 -5.73 -6.62
N VAL A 100 1.25 -5.69 -5.50
CA VAL A 100 1.45 -4.46 -4.73
C VAL A 100 2.76 -3.82 -5.13
N ASP A 101 2.67 -2.95 -6.12
CA ASP A 101 3.72 -2.02 -6.53
C ASP A 101 3.72 -0.75 -5.65
N TYR A 102 4.60 0.19 -5.97
CA TYR A 102 4.72 1.45 -5.22
C TYR A 102 3.37 2.21 -5.13
N PRO A 103 2.65 2.50 -6.24
CA PRO A 103 1.33 3.16 -6.18
C PRO A 103 0.30 2.40 -5.34
N THR A 104 0.23 1.08 -5.50
CA THR A 104 -0.74 0.26 -4.75
C THR A 104 -0.45 0.28 -3.25
N TRP A 105 0.81 0.19 -2.84
CA TRP A 105 1.22 0.26 -1.43
C TRP A 105 0.73 1.55 -0.76
N TYR A 106 1.05 2.70 -1.37
CA TYR A 106 0.69 3.99 -0.78
C TYR A 106 -0.81 4.24 -0.81
N LYS A 107 -1.53 3.73 -1.82
CA LYS A 107 -2.99 3.81 -1.81
C LYS A 107 -3.60 3.00 -0.67
N ILE A 108 -3.10 1.79 -0.41
CA ILE A 108 -3.55 0.98 0.74
C ILE A 108 -3.27 1.72 2.05
N SER A 109 -2.06 2.25 2.23
CA SER A 109 -1.70 2.98 3.45
C SER A 109 -2.55 4.23 3.68
N ASP A 110 -2.83 5.01 2.64
CA ASP A 110 -3.72 6.19 2.72
C ASP A 110 -5.12 5.81 3.21
N ILE A 111 -5.74 4.81 2.58
CA ILE A 111 -7.06 4.33 2.98
C ILE A 111 -7.04 3.74 4.39
N TYR A 112 -6.01 2.98 4.76
CA TYR A 112 -5.83 2.42 6.10
C TYR A 112 -5.82 3.52 7.18
N VAL A 113 -5.07 4.59 6.95
CA VAL A 113 -5.01 5.74 7.87
C VAL A 113 -6.37 6.40 7.99
N GLY A 114 -7.06 6.61 6.85
CA GLY A 114 -8.40 7.18 6.81
C GLY A 114 -9.39 6.37 7.66
N VAL A 115 -9.48 5.06 7.46
CA VAL A 115 -10.43 4.21 8.21
C VAL A 115 -10.05 4.04 9.68
N SER A 116 -8.76 4.09 10.01
CA SER A 116 -8.30 3.92 11.40
C SER A 116 -8.65 5.13 12.25
N ARG A 117 -8.44 6.35 11.73
CA ARG A 117 -8.84 7.60 12.40
C ARG A 117 -10.35 7.66 12.63
N ILE A 118 -11.13 7.25 11.63
CA ILE A 118 -12.59 7.19 11.76
C ILE A 118 -12.98 6.26 12.91
N ALA A 119 -12.39 5.06 12.98
CA ALA A 119 -12.70 4.10 14.04
C ALA A 119 -12.31 4.58 15.45
N GLU A 120 -11.26 5.39 15.59
CA GLU A 120 -10.82 5.97 16.86
C GLU A 120 -11.75 7.08 17.36
N LEU A 121 -12.43 7.80 16.48
CA LEU A 121 -13.37 8.87 16.86
C LEU A 121 -14.68 8.36 17.49
N TYR A 122 -14.97 7.06 17.37
CA TYR A 122 -16.18 6.43 17.90
C TYR A 122 -15.92 5.51 19.10
N GLN A 123 -14.71 5.55 19.68
CA GLN A 123 -14.35 4.87 20.94
C GLN A 123 -14.38 5.85 22.11
#